data_AF-Q5DCF0-F1
#
_entry.id   AF-Q5DCF0-F1
#
_cell.length_a   1.000
_cell.length_b   1.000
_cell.length_c   1.000
_cell.angle_alpha   90.00
_cell.angle_beta   90.00
_cell.angle_gamma   90.00
#
_symmetry.space_group_name_H-M   'P 1'
#
loop_
_entity.id
_entity.type
_entity.pdbx_description
1 polymer ?
#
loop_
_entity_poly.entity_id
_entity_poly.type
_entity_poly.pdbx_seq_one_letter_code
_entity_poly.pdbx_strand_id
1 'polypeptide(L)'
;MSSLLYWFIPTVMYFSILFLDNSVALKTHYIECSSWVIRDAGNLSYFNETKKEELVFEDIGFTIRVQEESFKSLTAFSNGTFLVTNSENRFRSFRIVGGNVTSEYTYTDINAKSVDVDWYDMPFCSSNPKIRVDVIASIDDNGFVEFFISWSDTLTKPCVMRIEIIRGVFGEDGNIVKQSRVHSTVFKMDGVDNFMWIGFIPQKENENVYCPGSIQ
;
A
#
# COMPACT_ATOMS: atom_id res chain seq x y z
N MET A 1 32.44 -17.10 -48.28
CA MET A 1 31.57 -17.05 -47.08
C MET A 1 32.01 -15.85 -46.24
N SER A 2 31.38 -14.68 -46.39
CA SER A 2 31.75 -13.49 -45.60
C SER A 2 30.72 -12.34 -45.59
N SER A 3 29.52 -12.48 -46.18
CA SER A 3 28.53 -11.37 -46.17
C SER A 3 27.45 -11.49 -45.09
N LEU A 4 27.19 -12.69 -44.55
CA LEU A 4 26.14 -12.91 -43.55
C LEU A 4 26.52 -12.39 -42.15
N LEU A 5 27.81 -12.37 -41.79
CA LEU A 5 28.26 -11.87 -40.49
C LEU A 5 28.14 -10.34 -40.35
N TYR A 6 28.31 -9.60 -41.45
CA TYR A 6 28.34 -8.13 -41.43
C TYR A 6 26.96 -7.48 -41.19
N TRP A 7 25.89 -8.20 -41.49
CA TRP A 7 24.51 -7.74 -41.26
C TRP A 7 23.97 -8.11 -39.89
N PHE A 8 24.55 -9.11 -39.21
CA PHE A 8 24.11 -9.52 -37.88
C PHE A 8 24.48 -8.50 -36.80
N ILE A 9 25.65 -7.86 -36.92
CA ILE A 9 26.19 -6.97 -35.88
C ILE A 9 25.33 -5.70 -35.70
N PRO A 10 24.92 -4.97 -36.77
CA PRO A 10 24.08 -3.78 -36.62
C PRO A 10 22.68 -4.12 -36.09
N THR A 11 22.08 -5.23 -36.53
CA THR A 11 20.75 -5.64 -36.04
C THR A 11 20.77 -6.04 -34.57
N VAL A 12 21.78 -6.78 -34.11
CA VAL A 12 21.88 -7.17 -32.70
C VAL A 12 22.12 -5.94 -31.82
N MET A 13 22.92 -4.97 -32.27
CA MET A 13 23.07 -3.69 -31.55
C MET A 13 21.77 -2.88 -31.51
N TYR A 14 21.03 -2.78 -32.62
CA TYR A 14 19.75 -2.05 -32.67
C TYR A 14 18.67 -2.70 -31.80
N PHE A 15 18.59 -4.03 -31.80
CA PHE A 15 17.73 -4.78 -30.88
C PHE A 15 18.17 -4.61 -29.43
N SER A 16 19.48 -4.60 -29.15
CA SER A 16 19.98 -4.38 -27.78
C SER A 16 19.66 -2.97 -27.28
N ILE A 17 19.76 -1.95 -28.14
CA ILE A 17 19.41 -0.56 -27.80
C ILE A 17 17.90 -0.42 -27.57
N LEU A 18 17.05 -1.01 -28.43
CA LEU A 18 15.59 -1.01 -28.23
C LEU A 18 15.12 -1.78 -26.99
N PHE A 19 15.84 -2.84 -26.60
CA PHE A 19 15.56 -3.58 -25.37
C PHE A 19 16.17 -2.93 -24.12
N LEU A 20 17.26 -2.17 -24.25
CA LEU A 20 17.85 -1.40 -23.15
C LEU A 20 17.05 -0.11 -22.88
N ASP A 21 16.54 0.59 -23.90
CA ASP A 21 15.69 1.78 -23.72
C ASP A 21 14.32 1.44 -23.12
N ASN A 22 13.87 0.18 -23.20
CA ASN A 22 12.66 -0.28 -22.49
C ASN A 22 12.94 -0.87 -21.10
N SER A 23 14.19 -0.87 -20.64
CA SER A 23 14.57 -1.39 -19.32
C SER A 23 14.72 -0.30 -18.25
N VAL A 24 14.64 0.99 -18.64
CA VAL A 24 14.38 2.09 -17.69
C VAL A 24 12.89 2.07 -17.35
N ALA A 25 12.40 0.93 -16.86
CA ALA A 25 11.12 0.87 -16.21
C ALA A 25 11.20 1.80 -15.00
N LEU A 26 10.48 2.93 -15.08
CA LEU A 26 10.29 3.90 -13.99
C LEU A 26 10.11 3.11 -12.69
N LYS A 27 11.16 3.01 -11.87
CA LYS A 27 11.13 2.17 -10.68
C LYS A 27 10.41 2.96 -9.61
N THR A 28 9.09 3.06 -9.76
CA THR A 28 8.19 3.57 -8.73
C THR A 28 8.44 2.75 -7.47
N HIS A 29 8.88 3.39 -6.40
CA HIS A 29 9.22 2.73 -5.14
C HIS A 29 8.67 3.54 -3.97
N TYR A 30 8.49 2.87 -2.84
CA TYR A 30 8.15 3.49 -1.58
C TYR A 30 9.37 3.45 -0.66
N ILE A 31 9.57 4.52 0.09
CA ILE A 31 10.55 4.56 1.18
C ILE A 31 9.84 4.17 2.47
N GLU A 32 10.43 3.24 3.21
CA GLU A 32 9.96 2.84 4.54
C GLU A 32 10.42 3.84 5.61
N CYS A 33 9.51 4.23 6.50
CA CYS A 33 9.78 5.09 7.64
C CYS A 33 9.32 4.42 8.92
N SER A 34 10.23 4.18 9.85
CA SER A 34 9.94 3.54 11.14
C SER A 34 9.56 4.55 12.23
N SER A 35 8.95 5.67 11.87
CA SER A 35 8.59 6.76 12.79
C SER A 35 7.20 7.26 12.51
N TRP A 36 6.45 7.52 13.58
CA TRP A 36 5.14 8.17 13.50
C TRP A 36 5.29 9.60 12.96
N VAL A 37 4.48 9.94 11.96
CA VAL A 37 4.44 11.29 11.40
C VAL A 37 3.05 11.89 11.65
N ILE A 38 2.96 12.84 12.57
CA ILE A 38 1.73 13.62 12.75
C ILE A 38 1.51 14.48 11.49
N ARG A 39 0.45 14.20 10.75
CA ARG A 39 -0.01 15.03 9.62
C ARG A 39 -1.34 15.68 9.94
N ASP A 40 -1.53 16.91 9.46
CA ASP A 40 -2.81 17.61 9.53
C ASP A 40 -3.81 16.93 8.58
N ALA A 41 -4.64 16.04 9.11
CA ALA A 41 -5.73 15.39 8.40
C ALA A 41 -6.86 16.37 8.01
N GLY A 42 -6.90 17.55 8.65
CA GLY A 42 -8.05 18.45 8.60
C GLY A 42 -9.23 17.93 9.42
N ASN A 43 -10.40 18.54 9.21
CA ASN A 43 -11.62 18.13 9.93
C ASN A 43 -12.18 16.82 9.37
N LEU A 44 -12.72 15.99 10.26
CA LEU A 44 -13.50 14.82 9.91
C LEU A 44 -14.71 15.23 9.08
N SER A 45 -14.80 14.68 7.88
CA SER A 45 -15.91 14.93 6.96
C SER A 45 -16.96 13.83 7.04
N TYR A 46 -16.52 12.58 7.28
CA TYR A 46 -17.37 11.41 7.16
C TYR A 46 -16.78 10.20 7.92
N PHE A 47 -17.66 9.39 8.52
CA PHE A 47 -17.33 8.18 9.29
C PHE A 47 -18.27 7.06 8.87
N ASN A 48 -17.77 5.85 8.64
CA ASN A 48 -18.61 4.69 8.33
C ASN A 48 -18.06 3.39 8.92
N GLU A 49 -18.97 2.54 9.37
CA GLU A 49 -18.70 1.24 9.97
C GLU A 49 -19.42 0.15 9.17
N THR A 50 -18.75 -0.98 8.98
CA THR A 50 -19.41 -2.16 8.40
C THR A 50 -18.94 -3.47 9.03
N LYS A 51 -19.85 -4.45 8.97
CA LYS A 51 -19.54 -5.89 9.07
C LYS A 51 -19.57 -6.59 7.71
N LYS A 52 -19.82 -5.84 6.62
CA LYS A 52 -19.78 -6.38 5.26
C LYS A 52 -18.34 -6.64 4.84
N GLU A 53 -18.19 -7.40 3.76
CA GLU A 53 -16.87 -7.70 3.18
C GLU A 53 -16.16 -6.46 2.64
N GLU A 54 -16.91 -5.43 2.24
CA GLU A 54 -16.34 -4.18 1.69
C GLU A 54 -17.14 -2.91 2.05
N LEU A 55 -16.43 -1.78 2.02
CA LEU A 55 -16.94 -0.41 1.99
C LEU A 55 -16.41 0.28 0.73
N VAL A 56 -17.31 0.83 -0.09
CA VAL A 56 -16.97 1.50 -1.35
C VAL A 56 -17.31 2.98 -1.26
N PHE A 57 -16.34 3.83 -1.61
CA PHE A 57 -16.47 5.28 -1.72
C PHE A 57 -16.12 5.70 -3.15
N GLU A 58 -17.12 6.11 -3.92
CA GLU A 58 -16.92 6.55 -5.30
C GLU A 58 -16.15 7.87 -5.38
N ASP A 59 -16.33 8.76 -4.40
CA ASP A 59 -15.56 10.00 -4.24
C ASP A 59 -15.32 10.26 -2.75
N ILE A 60 -14.04 10.34 -2.35
CA ILE A 60 -13.62 10.63 -0.98
C ILE A 60 -13.57 12.14 -0.68
N GLY A 61 -13.87 13.00 -1.65
CA GLY A 61 -13.94 14.46 -1.45
C GLY A 61 -12.61 15.19 -1.58
N PHE A 62 -11.50 14.48 -1.76
CA PHE A 62 -10.18 15.03 -2.08
C PHE A 62 -9.43 14.15 -3.09
N THR A 63 -8.25 14.58 -3.52
CA THR A 63 -7.44 13.84 -4.50
C THR A 63 -6.15 13.35 -3.86
N ILE A 64 -5.99 12.03 -3.82
CA ILE A 64 -4.74 11.38 -3.41
C ILE A 64 -3.80 11.35 -4.60
N ARG A 65 -2.61 11.93 -4.45
CA ARG A 65 -1.57 11.99 -5.49
C ARG A 65 -0.45 11.02 -5.14
N VAL A 66 -0.28 9.97 -5.94
CA VAL A 66 0.82 9.02 -5.79
C VAL A 66 1.64 9.07 -7.06
N GLN A 67 2.83 9.66 -7.00
CA GLN A 67 3.71 9.86 -8.14
C GLN A 67 3.02 10.64 -9.28
N GLU A 68 2.79 10.01 -10.43
CA GLU A 68 2.12 10.60 -11.60
C GLU A 68 0.62 10.29 -11.66
N GLU A 69 0.10 9.55 -10.69
CA GLU A 69 -1.29 9.11 -10.66
C GLU A 69 -2.08 9.87 -9.59
N SER A 70 -3.35 10.12 -9.89
CA SER A 70 -4.30 10.78 -9.00
C SER A 70 -5.51 9.88 -8.80
N PHE A 71 -5.92 9.69 -7.55
CA PHE A 71 -7.02 8.81 -7.12
C PHE A 71 -8.06 9.61 -6.35
N LYS A 72 -9.32 9.22 -6.47
CA LYS A 72 -10.46 9.88 -5.81
C LYS A 72 -11.44 8.92 -5.16
N SER A 73 -11.35 7.64 -5.50
CA SER A 73 -12.24 6.61 -4.99
C SER A 73 -11.46 5.69 -4.07
N LEU A 74 -12.13 5.09 -3.09
CA LEU A 74 -11.55 4.17 -2.14
C LEU A 74 -12.45 2.96 -1.94
N THR A 75 -11.84 1.79 -1.79
CA THR A 75 -12.55 0.59 -1.35
C THR A 75 -11.75 -0.06 -0.22
N ALA A 76 -12.38 -0.23 0.93
CA ALA A 76 -11.82 -0.91 2.10
C ALA A 76 -12.48 -2.28 2.23
N PHE A 77 -11.67 -3.33 2.34
CA PHE A 77 -12.12 -4.71 2.51
C PHE A 77 -11.87 -5.16 3.93
N SER A 78 -12.75 -5.98 4.49
CA SER A 78 -12.58 -6.54 5.84
C SER A 78 -11.37 -7.47 5.97
N ASN A 79 -10.73 -7.86 4.87
CA ASN A 79 -9.59 -8.77 4.83
C ASN A 79 -8.21 -8.07 4.96
N GLY A 80 -8.16 -6.86 5.52
CA GLY A 80 -6.90 -6.12 5.67
C GLY A 80 -6.37 -5.52 4.36
N THR A 81 -7.25 -5.27 3.39
CA THR A 81 -6.89 -4.62 2.12
C THR A 81 -7.69 -3.34 1.96
N PHE A 82 -7.04 -2.26 1.52
CA PHE A 82 -7.75 -1.16 0.87
C PHE A 82 -7.11 -0.83 -0.47
N LEU A 83 -7.90 -0.24 -1.35
CA LEU A 83 -7.43 0.25 -2.64
C LEU A 83 -7.99 1.64 -2.91
N VAL A 84 -7.21 2.43 -3.63
CA VAL A 84 -7.64 3.69 -4.19
C VAL A 84 -7.67 3.58 -5.71
N THR A 85 -8.72 4.10 -6.32
CA THR A 85 -8.97 4.00 -7.76
C THR A 85 -9.18 5.37 -8.41
N ASN A 86 -8.96 5.40 -9.71
CA ASN A 86 -9.16 6.57 -10.54
C ASN A 86 -10.04 6.27 -11.76
N SER A 87 -10.42 7.32 -12.48
CA SER A 87 -11.27 7.23 -13.68
C SER A 87 -10.63 6.49 -14.86
N GLU A 88 -9.33 6.21 -14.80
CA GLU A 88 -8.59 5.43 -15.80
C GLU A 88 -8.52 3.94 -15.42
N ASN A 89 -9.36 3.49 -14.48
CA ASN A 89 -9.38 2.14 -13.93
C ASN A 89 -8.04 1.70 -13.32
N ARG A 90 -7.16 2.63 -12.98
CA ARG A 90 -5.90 2.31 -12.29
C ARG A 90 -6.14 2.26 -10.80
N PHE A 91 -5.39 1.40 -10.11
CA PHE A 91 -5.44 1.31 -8.67
C PHE A 91 -4.07 1.27 -8.01
N ARG A 92 -4.04 1.75 -6.76
CA ARG A 92 -3.03 1.40 -5.75
C ARG A 92 -3.74 0.61 -4.66
N SER A 93 -3.22 -0.56 -4.33
CA SER A 93 -3.73 -1.40 -3.26
C SER A 93 -2.67 -1.57 -2.19
N PHE A 94 -3.11 -1.53 -0.95
CA PHE A 94 -2.31 -1.73 0.25
C PHE A 94 -2.93 -2.89 1.00
N ARG A 95 -2.13 -3.93 1.21
CA ARG A 95 -2.64 -5.22 1.67
C ARG A 95 -1.78 -5.78 2.79
N ILE A 96 -2.45 -6.17 3.86
CA ILE A 96 -1.91 -7.02 4.92
C ILE A 96 -1.95 -8.47 4.43
N VAL A 97 -0.81 -9.16 4.54
CA VAL A 97 -0.63 -10.53 4.01
C VAL A 97 -0.18 -11.47 5.13
N GLY A 98 -0.77 -12.67 5.13
CA GLY A 98 -0.52 -13.72 6.13
C GLY A 98 -1.69 -13.85 7.09
N GLY A 99 -1.68 -14.87 7.95
CA GLY A 99 -2.69 -15.03 9.01
C GLY A 99 -4.14 -15.22 8.53
N ASN A 100 -5.10 -15.10 9.46
CA ASN A 100 -6.51 -14.93 9.15
C ASN A 100 -6.85 -13.43 9.30
N VAL A 101 -6.84 -12.71 8.17
CA VAL A 101 -6.93 -11.24 8.11
C VAL A 101 -8.35 -10.71 8.06
N THR A 102 -9.37 -11.56 8.19
CA THR A 102 -10.74 -11.08 8.21
C THR A 102 -11.05 -10.44 9.56
N SER A 103 -11.16 -9.13 9.53
CA SER A 103 -11.59 -8.27 10.64
C SER A 103 -13.05 -8.51 11.01
N GLU A 104 -13.38 -8.39 12.29
CA GLU A 104 -14.78 -8.39 12.74
C GLU A 104 -15.46 -7.04 12.44
N TYR A 105 -14.68 -5.95 12.57
CA TYR A 105 -15.14 -4.58 12.37
C TYR A 105 -14.21 -3.86 11.40
N THR A 106 -14.77 -3.21 10.38
CA THR A 106 -14.01 -2.32 9.49
C THR A 106 -14.60 -0.94 9.54
N TYR A 107 -13.77 0.05 9.87
CA TYR A 107 -14.15 1.46 9.91
C TYR A 107 -13.41 2.24 8.84
N THR A 108 -14.02 3.34 8.40
CA THR A 108 -13.36 4.28 7.50
C THR A 108 -13.70 5.71 7.88
N ASP A 109 -12.66 6.48 8.15
CA ASP A 109 -12.73 7.89 8.54
C ASP A 109 -12.17 8.73 7.40
N ILE A 110 -13.01 9.57 6.80
CA ILE A 110 -12.59 10.45 5.72
C ILE A 110 -12.48 11.86 6.29
N ASN A 111 -11.26 12.37 6.32
CA ASN A 111 -10.95 13.73 6.68
C ASN A 111 -10.76 14.59 5.42
N ALA A 112 -10.55 15.89 5.59
CA ALA A 112 -10.36 16.81 4.46
C ALA A 112 -9.12 16.51 3.61
N LYS A 113 -8.10 15.84 4.16
CA LYS A 113 -6.82 15.54 3.49
C LYS A 113 -6.31 14.10 3.67
N SER A 114 -7.03 13.26 4.39
CA SER A 114 -6.64 11.86 4.61
C SER A 114 -7.83 10.94 4.76
N VAL A 115 -7.60 9.65 4.56
CA VAL A 115 -8.53 8.59 4.92
C VAL A 115 -7.83 7.62 5.85
N ASP A 116 -8.51 7.24 6.93
CA ASP A 116 -8.11 6.15 7.80
C ASP A 116 -9.02 4.95 7.55
N VAL A 117 -8.43 3.75 7.47
CA VAL A 117 -9.12 2.47 7.36
C VAL A 117 -8.69 1.61 8.53
N ASP A 118 -9.64 1.29 9.39
CA ASP A 118 -9.36 0.55 10.62
C ASP A 118 -9.90 -0.86 10.50
N TRP A 119 -9.07 -1.83 10.89
CA TRP A 119 -9.45 -3.21 11.11
C TRP A 119 -9.20 -3.57 12.57
N TYR A 120 -10.28 -3.83 13.30
CA TYR A 120 -10.20 -4.23 14.70
C TYR A 120 -10.44 -5.74 14.88
N ASP A 121 -9.81 -6.28 15.91
CA ASP A 121 -9.96 -7.65 16.33
C ASP A 121 -9.55 -8.69 15.26
N MET A 122 -8.52 -8.40 14.46
CA MET A 122 -8.08 -9.34 13.43
C MET A 122 -7.37 -10.58 14.04
N PRO A 123 -7.83 -11.81 13.74
CA PRO A 123 -7.17 -13.04 14.20
C PRO A 123 -5.92 -13.37 13.37
N PHE A 124 -4.84 -12.63 13.56
CA PHE A 124 -3.70 -12.70 12.65
C PHE A 124 -2.70 -13.83 12.96
N CYS A 125 -2.37 -14.04 14.24
CA CYS A 125 -1.22 -14.86 14.62
C CYS A 125 -1.53 -16.36 14.68
N SER A 126 -1.05 -17.13 13.69
CA SER A 126 -1.21 -18.59 13.67
C SER A 126 -0.55 -19.30 14.85
N SER A 127 0.53 -18.72 15.41
CA SER A 127 1.23 -19.24 16.59
C SER A 127 0.44 -19.11 17.88
N ASN A 128 -0.50 -18.16 17.94
CA ASN A 128 -1.39 -17.94 19.07
C ASN A 128 -2.73 -17.33 18.58
N PRO A 129 -3.73 -18.16 18.24
CA PRO A 129 -5.01 -17.70 17.69
C PRO A 129 -5.86 -16.85 18.64
N LYS A 130 -5.45 -16.65 19.90
CA LYS A 130 -6.12 -15.76 20.85
C LYS A 130 -5.69 -14.31 20.70
N ILE A 131 -4.51 -14.06 20.16
CA ILE A 131 -4.03 -12.71 19.91
C ILE A 131 -4.94 -12.06 18.87
N ARG A 132 -5.35 -10.84 19.17
CA ARG A 132 -6.05 -9.96 18.26
C ARG A 132 -5.12 -8.82 17.90
N VAL A 133 -5.15 -8.46 16.63
CA VAL A 133 -4.35 -7.38 16.07
C VAL A 133 -5.31 -6.34 15.55
N ASP A 134 -5.11 -5.10 15.98
CA ASP A 134 -5.78 -3.95 15.41
C ASP A 134 -4.81 -3.27 14.45
N VAL A 135 -5.32 -2.86 13.29
CA VAL A 135 -4.53 -2.15 12.29
C VAL A 135 -5.30 -0.94 11.84
N ILE A 136 -4.67 0.24 11.94
CA ILE A 136 -5.17 1.49 11.40
C ILE A 136 -4.24 1.88 10.25
N ALA A 137 -4.77 1.93 9.04
CA ALA A 137 -4.05 2.39 7.87
C ALA A 137 -4.53 3.78 7.45
N SER A 138 -3.63 4.75 7.42
CA SER A 138 -3.91 6.11 6.95
C SER A 138 -3.30 6.35 5.59
N ILE A 139 -4.01 7.04 4.69
CA ILE A 139 -3.45 7.58 3.44
C ILE A 139 -3.82 9.06 3.29
N ASP A 140 -2.82 9.90 3.01
CA ASP A 140 -3.02 11.33 2.81
C ASP A 140 -3.11 11.74 1.33
N ASP A 141 -3.40 13.02 1.10
CA ASP A 141 -3.49 13.64 -0.23
C ASP A 141 -2.18 13.60 -1.05
N ASN A 142 -1.04 13.32 -0.40
CA ASN A 142 0.27 13.12 -1.03
C ASN A 142 0.62 11.64 -1.22
N GLY A 143 -0.32 10.74 -0.92
CA GLY A 143 -0.14 9.30 -1.06
C GLY A 143 0.83 8.69 -0.06
N PHE A 144 1.21 9.41 1.00
CA PHE A 144 1.90 8.83 2.13
C PHE A 144 0.95 7.87 2.84
N VAL A 145 1.42 6.67 3.12
CA VAL A 145 0.63 5.66 3.82
C VAL A 145 1.29 5.29 5.12
N GLU A 146 0.53 5.27 6.20
CA GLU A 146 1.00 4.85 7.52
C GLU A 146 0.16 3.70 8.03
N PHE A 147 0.81 2.75 8.70
CA PHE A 147 0.15 1.67 9.42
C PHE A 147 0.52 1.76 10.89
N PHE A 148 -0.49 1.97 11.73
CA PHE A 148 -0.42 1.66 13.15
C PHE A 148 -0.90 0.23 13.36
N ILE A 149 -0.13 -0.54 14.10
CA ILE A 149 -0.40 -1.95 14.34
C ILE A 149 -0.26 -2.17 15.83
N SER A 150 -1.31 -2.67 16.47
CA SER A 150 -1.30 -2.97 17.90
C SER A 150 -1.87 -4.35 18.19
N TRP A 151 -1.54 -4.89 19.36
CA TRP A 151 -2.03 -6.19 19.78
C TRP A 151 -2.28 -6.26 21.28
N SER A 152 -3.24 -7.08 21.69
CA SER A 152 -3.76 -7.07 23.06
C SER A 152 -2.84 -7.69 24.11
N ASP A 153 -1.95 -8.61 23.72
CA ASP A 153 -1.27 -9.53 24.64
C ASP A 153 0.20 -9.78 24.29
N THR A 154 1.02 -10.07 25.31
CA THR A 154 2.45 -10.38 25.12
C THR A 154 2.66 -11.57 24.16
N LEU A 155 3.47 -11.34 23.13
CA LEU A 155 3.80 -12.35 22.14
C LEU A 155 4.97 -13.22 22.61
N THR A 156 4.64 -14.38 23.20
CA THR A 156 5.64 -15.40 23.60
C THR A 156 6.31 -16.09 22.41
N LYS A 157 5.69 -16.03 21.23
CA LYS A 157 6.26 -16.45 19.96
C LYS A 157 6.08 -15.32 18.95
N PRO A 158 7.10 -15.02 18.13
CA PRO A 158 6.98 -14.03 17.10
C PRO A 158 5.82 -14.29 16.14
N CYS A 159 5.17 -13.21 15.74
CA CYS A 159 4.12 -13.21 14.74
C CYS A 159 4.57 -12.32 13.57
N VAL A 160 4.55 -12.85 12.36
CA VAL A 160 5.14 -12.19 11.19
C VAL A 160 4.02 -11.65 10.32
N MET A 161 4.01 -10.33 10.14
CA MET A 161 3.08 -9.64 9.25
C MET A 161 3.85 -9.09 8.04
N ARG A 162 3.18 -9.11 6.88
CA ARG A 162 3.69 -8.52 5.65
C ARG A 162 2.71 -7.48 5.16
N ILE A 163 3.22 -6.32 4.78
CA ILE A 163 2.48 -5.31 4.02
C ILE A 163 2.98 -5.33 2.58
N GLU A 164 2.06 -5.36 1.62
CA GLU A 164 2.34 -5.26 0.20
C GLU A 164 1.64 -4.04 -0.39
N ILE A 165 2.37 -3.31 -1.25
CA ILE A 165 1.82 -2.22 -2.05
C ILE A 165 1.82 -2.68 -3.50
N ILE A 166 0.63 -2.68 -4.11
CA ILE A 166 0.38 -3.19 -5.46
C ILE A 166 -0.12 -2.05 -6.33
N ARG A 167 0.40 -1.99 -7.55
CA ARG A 167 -0.12 -1.17 -8.64
C ARG A 167 -0.85 -2.07 -9.60
N GLY A 168 -2.00 -1.63 -10.11
CA GLY A 168 -2.67 -2.36 -11.16
C GLY A 168 -3.69 -1.55 -11.95
N VAL A 169 -4.38 -2.25 -12.84
CA VAL A 169 -5.39 -1.74 -13.76
C VAL A 169 -6.54 -2.74 -13.84
N PHE A 170 -7.77 -2.25 -13.74
CA PHE A 170 -8.99 -3.00 -14.00
C PHE A 170 -9.37 -2.93 -15.50
N GLY A 171 -9.92 -4.02 -16.02
CA GLY A 171 -10.57 -4.07 -17.33
C GLY A 171 -11.97 -3.48 -17.27
N GLU A 172 -12.62 -3.38 -18.43
CA GLU A 172 -14.01 -2.89 -18.55
C GLU A 172 -15.03 -3.78 -17.81
N ASP A 173 -14.69 -5.05 -17.62
CA ASP A 173 -15.49 -6.04 -16.88
C ASP A 173 -15.27 -5.99 -15.36
N GLY A 174 -14.43 -5.07 -14.87
CA GLY A 174 -14.06 -4.96 -13.47
C GLY A 174 -12.99 -5.95 -13.00
N ASN A 175 -12.48 -6.82 -13.87
CA ASN A 175 -11.42 -7.76 -13.51
C ASN A 175 -10.04 -7.12 -13.58
N ILE A 176 -9.08 -7.60 -12.77
CA ILE A 176 -7.70 -7.12 -12.81
C ILE A 176 -7.02 -7.61 -14.10
N VAL A 177 -6.68 -6.69 -15.00
CA VAL A 177 -5.97 -7.01 -16.26
C VAL A 177 -4.46 -6.95 -16.13
N LYS A 178 -3.95 -6.10 -15.22
CA LYS A 178 -2.52 -5.96 -14.96
C LYS A 178 -2.31 -5.60 -13.51
N GLN A 179 -1.33 -6.24 -12.87
CA GLN A 179 -0.85 -5.83 -11.55
C GLN A 179 0.63 -6.13 -11.38
N SER A 180 1.28 -5.38 -10.51
CA SER A 180 2.67 -5.57 -10.11
C SER A 180 2.85 -5.13 -8.67
N ARG A 181 3.57 -5.93 -7.88
CA ARG A 181 3.98 -5.55 -6.53
C ARG A 181 5.08 -4.48 -6.61
N VAL A 182 4.79 -3.32 -6.04
CA VAL A 182 5.66 -2.14 -6.04
C VAL A 182 6.54 -2.12 -4.79
N HIS A 183 5.99 -2.57 -3.66
CA HIS A 183 6.70 -2.64 -2.39
C HIS A 183 6.28 -3.86 -1.57
N SER A 184 7.17 -4.37 -0.73
CA SER A 184 6.86 -5.44 0.21
C SER A 184 7.78 -5.38 1.40
N THR A 185 7.19 -5.31 2.59
CA THR A 185 7.92 -5.26 3.85
C THR A 185 7.39 -6.31 4.78
N VAL A 186 8.31 -6.98 5.48
CA VAL A 186 7.98 -7.98 6.49
C VAL A 186 8.46 -7.46 7.82
N PHE A 187 7.60 -7.51 8.81
CA PHE A 187 7.94 -7.16 10.18
C PHE A 187 7.49 -8.23 11.14
N LYS A 188 8.20 -8.24 12.27
CA LYS A 188 8.09 -9.24 13.31
C LYS A 188 7.49 -8.55 14.52
N MET A 189 6.27 -8.92 14.87
CA MET A 189 5.65 -8.57 16.13
C MET A 189 6.16 -9.55 17.18
N ASP A 190 6.83 -9.06 18.21
CA ASP A 190 7.31 -9.85 19.34
C ASP A 190 7.38 -9.01 20.62
N GLY A 191 7.55 -9.68 21.75
CA GLY A 191 7.84 -9.00 23.02
C GLY A 191 6.63 -8.35 23.70
N VAL A 192 6.91 -7.28 24.44
CA VAL A 192 6.01 -6.59 25.38
C VAL A 192 5.50 -5.26 24.81
N ASP A 193 6.21 -4.66 23.86
CA ASP A 193 5.77 -3.45 23.19
C ASP A 193 4.57 -3.82 22.32
N ASN A 194 3.37 -3.43 22.74
CA ASN A 194 2.13 -3.91 22.13
C ASN A 194 1.71 -3.15 20.87
N PHE A 195 2.63 -2.39 20.26
CA PHE A 195 2.34 -1.64 19.04
C PHE A 195 3.59 -1.32 18.22
N MET A 196 3.36 -0.96 16.96
CA MET A 196 4.38 -0.43 16.06
C MET A 196 3.79 0.49 14.99
N TRP A 197 4.67 1.31 14.40
CA TRP A 197 4.35 2.23 13.31
C TRP A 197 5.23 1.95 12.11
N ILE A 198 4.64 1.98 10.91
CA ILE A 198 5.40 1.95 9.66
C ILE A 198 4.75 2.85 8.61
N GLY A 199 5.54 3.78 8.09
CA GLY A 199 5.17 4.69 7.03
C GLY A 199 5.78 4.31 5.68
N PHE A 200 5.11 4.65 4.60
CA PHE A 200 5.50 4.43 3.22
C PHE A 200 5.34 5.73 2.45
N ILE A 201 6.46 6.34 2.06
CA ILE A 201 6.45 7.58 1.27
C ILE A 201 6.61 7.24 -0.21
N PRO A 202 5.68 7.63 -1.09
CA PRO A 202 5.84 7.42 -2.52
C PRO A 202 6.99 8.28 -3.04
N GLN A 203 7.99 7.63 -3.64
CA GLN A 203 9.13 8.34 -4.22
C GLN A 203 8.94 8.54 -5.72
N LYS A 204 9.16 9.77 -6.19
CA LYS A 204 9.33 10.07 -7.62
C LYS A 204 10.80 9.90 -8.01
N GLU A 205 11.03 9.53 -9.27
CA GLU A 205 12.38 9.46 -9.81
C GLU A 205 13.05 10.84 -9.73
N ASN A 206 14.28 10.91 -9.21
CA ASN A 206 15.07 12.12 -8.98
C ASN A 206 14.64 13.05 -7.82
N GLU A 207 13.69 12.63 -6.98
CA GLU A 207 13.40 13.32 -5.72
C GLU A 207 14.04 12.58 -4.55
N ASN A 208 14.91 13.26 -3.79
CA ASN A 208 15.37 12.79 -2.49
C ASN A 208 14.27 13.06 -1.47
N VAL A 209 13.59 11.99 -1.06
CA VAL A 209 12.57 12.07 -0.02
C VAL A 209 13.14 11.48 1.25
N TYR A 210 12.99 12.20 2.36
CA TYR A 210 13.45 11.76 3.67
C TYR A 210 12.25 11.46 4.55
N CYS A 211 12.38 10.48 5.43
CA CYS A 211 11.41 10.30 6.50
C CYS A 211 11.31 11.61 7.28
N PRO A 212 10.09 12.15 7.46
CA PRO A 212 9.89 13.29 8.33
C PRO A 212 10.51 12.97 9.69
N GLY A 213 11.37 13.85 10.20
CA GLY A 213 11.96 13.63 11.51
C GLY A 213 10.85 13.46 12.53
N SER A 214 10.87 12.33 13.26
CA SER A 214 10.06 12.18 14.47
C SER A 214 10.35 13.38 15.36
N ILE A 215 9.33 14.17 15.69
CA ILE A 215 9.45 15.09 16.81
C ILE A 215 9.62 14.18 18.04
N GLN A 216 10.84 14.13 18.58
CA GLN A 216 11.15 13.49 19.86
C GLN A 216 10.52 14.26 21.02
#